data_AF-A0A1H5EAR9-F1
#
_entry.id   AF-A0A1H5EAR9-F1
#
_cell.length_a   1.000
_cell.length_b   1.000
_cell.length_c   1.000
_cell.angle_alpha   90.00
_cell.angle_beta   90.00
_cell.angle_gamma   90.00
#
_symmetry.space_group_name_H-M   'P 1'
#
loop_
_entity.id
_entity.type
_entity.pdbx_description
1 polymer ?
#
loop_
_entity_poly.entity_id
_entity_poly.type
_entity_poly.pdbx_seq_one_letter_code
_entity_poly.pdbx_strand_id
1 'polypeptide(L)'
;MIIEPRNGDAQDDATSTKKRSLIAIAGSSLGEISLVKLALTWIVGAALPSLLLGAAPLILTAWVAKVSGRIAALAGIGSLVLLALVGVAGWYGFRPLLRIAEKSFWSLHALAVQPGYAICREGLQHLAEHFVPIHNNPDKRATLRAVSAIGAGLLGCLLASVVIALVWPATRWTSDFVDFIDPLQLVVPAFANAVVVMSLYLALASLLWGIADGFMDQPRDLESFDTAPSAARRWRVAHLSDVHVVGERYGFRIESGRAGPRGNERFRQVLDKLAEIHAAEPLDLLLITGDMTDAGRSAEWAEFLDAMERHGTLAERSLILPGNHDVNIVDRANPARLELPGSPGKRLREMRTLSVMAALQGERVQVFDHSRTKLAGSLADAVAPHRKKIAAFADSGGLRLSAGLAAIWADVFPMVLPPAEPEGLGIILLNSNAEANFSFTNALGLVAEEDMQAVLVATRTFPKARWILALHHHLTEYPRPAKALSERIGTALINGSRLLRLLQPIAPRMIAMHGHRHIDWIGRSGALKIISAPSPVMEMTDTKPSYFYIHTLAAVPEGIALLEPQRVVIAPSSPEVAA
;
A
#
# COMPACT_ATOMS: atom_id res chain seq x y z
N MET A 1 0.77 -7.91 -45.11
CA MET A 1 -0.14 -7.17 -44.21
C MET A 1 0.49 -5.82 -43.91
N ILE A 2 -0.26 -4.71 -43.90
CA ILE A 2 0.30 -3.35 -43.71
C ILE A 2 0.46 -3.02 -42.21
N ILE A 3 -0.55 -3.34 -41.40
CA ILE A 3 -0.51 -3.31 -39.94
C ILE A 3 -0.76 -4.73 -39.46
N GLU A 4 0.15 -5.29 -38.66
CA GLU A 4 0.00 -6.58 -37.99
C GLU A 4 -0.60 -6.36 -36.59
N PRO A 5 -1.91 -6.57 -36.38
CA PRO A 5 -2.58 -6.21 -35.13
C PRO A 5 -2.07 -7.00 -33.92
N ARG A 6 -1.52 -8.21 -34.15
CA ARG A 6 -0.95 -9.04 -33.09
C ARG A 6 0.27 -8.38 -32.44
N ASN A 7 0.94 -7.45 -33.12
CA ASN A 7 2.10 -6.74 -32.58
C ASN A 7 1.70 -5.48 -31.79
N GLY A 8 0.40 -5.20 -31.66
CA GLY A 8 -0.13 -4.00 -31.03
C GLY A 8 0.12 -2.73 -31.84
N ASP A 9 -0.57 -1.67 -31.46
CA ASP A 9 -0.49 -0.38 -32.10
C ASP A 9 -0.33 0.79 -31.10
N ALA A 10 -0.53 2.02 -31.56
CA ALA A 10 -0.33 3.20 -30.73
C ALA A 10 -1.32 3.29 -29.55
N GLN A 11 -2.45 2.58 -29.58
CA GLN A 11 -3.43 2.52 -28.50
C GLN A 11 -2.90 1.71 -27.31
N ASP A 12 -2.12 0.66 -27.56
CA ASP A 12 -1.48 -0.14 -26.50
C ASP A 12 -0.42 0.65 -25.72
N ASP A 13 0.10 1.73 -26.31
CA ASP A 13 1.05 2.64 -25.67
C ASP A 13 0.38 3.88 -25.04
N ALA A 14 -0.95 4.00 -25.09
CA ALA A 14 -1.67 5.23 -24.70
C ALA A 14 -1.48 5.58 -23.22
N THR A 15 -1.40 4.56 -22.36
CA THR A 15 -1.27 4.68 -20.90
C THR A 15 0.11 4.23 -20.39
N SER A 16 1.02 3.85 -21.30
CA SER A 16 2.34 3.35 -20.94
C SER A 16 3.27 4.46 -20.46
N THR A 17 3.66 4.39 -19.19
CA THR A 17 4.67 5.24 -18.55
C THR A 17 6.08 5.01 -19.10
N LYS A 18 6.33 3.84 -19.73
CA LYS A 18 7.60 3.53 -20.39
C LYS A 18 7.72 4.11 -21.81
N LYS A 19 6.59 4.35 -22.47
CA LYS A 19 6.54 4.92 -23.83
C LYS A 19 6.22 6.40 -23.85
N ARG A 20 5.50 6.90 -22.83
CA ARG A 20 5.01 8.28 -22.74
C ARG A 20 5.42 8.93 -21.43
N SER A 21 5.66 10.24 -21.45
CA SER A 21 5.87 11.01 -20.23
C SER A 21 4.56 11.16 -19.43
N LEU A 22 4.66 11.33 -18.11
CA LEU A 22 3.50 11.61 -17.26
C LEU A 22 2.71 12.84 -17.73
N ILE A 23 3.39 13.86 -18.26
CA ILE A 23 2.75 15.06 -18.82
C ILE A 23 1.92 14.71 -20.07
N ALA A 24 2.44 13.84 -20.94
CA ALA A 24 1.71 13.40 -22.13
C ALA A 24 0.46 12.60 -21.75
N ILE A 25 0.57 11.70 -20.77
CA ILE A 25 -0.58 10.91 -20.25
C ILE A 25 -1.59 11.84 -19.56
N ALA A 26 -1.13 12.81 -18.78
CA ALA A 26 -2.00 13.78 -18.12
C ALA A 26 -2.74 14.66 -19.14
N GLY A 27 -2.03 15.11 -20.19
CA GLY A 27 -2.60 15.90 -21.27
C GLY A 27 -3.72 15.17 -22.01
N SER A 28 -3.53 13.89 -22.37
CA SER A 28 -4.61 13.09 -22.96
C SER A 28 -5.75 12.86 -21.98
N SER A 29 -5.44 12.67 -20.69
CA SER A 29 -6.46 12.42 -19.66
C SER A 29 -7.38 13.64 -19.43
N LEU A 30 -6.87 14.87 -19.56
CA LEU A 30 -7.68 16.08 -19.38
C LEU A 30 -8.81 16.21 -20.41
N GLY A 31 -8.64 15.65 -21.60
CA GLY A 31 -9.69 15.65 -22.63
C GLY A 31 -10.82 14.65 -22.36
N GLU A 32 -10.54 13.59 -21.59
CA GLU A 32 -11.47 12.48 -21.34
C GLU A 32 -12.06 12.47 -19.93
N ILE A 33 -11.50 13.27 -19.00
CA ILE A 33 -11.93 13.29 -17.61
C ILE A 33 -13.34 13.88 -17.47
N SER A 34 -14.19 13.18 -16.72
CA SER A 34 -15.50 13.72 -16.35
C SER A 34 -15.31 14.80 -15.28
N LEU A 35 -15.43 16.07 -15.66
CA LEU A 35 -15.34 17.21 -14.74
C LEU A 35 -16.36 17.11 -13.59
N VAL A 36 -17.56 16.58 -13.87
CA VAL A 36 -18.59 16.36 -12.85
C VAL A 36 -18.13 15.32 -11.83
N LYS A 37 -17.61 14.17 -12.27
CA LYS A 37 -17.11 13.15 -11.34
C LYS A 37 -15.88 13.65 -10.58
N LEU A 38 -14.98 14.39 -11.23
CA LEU A 38 -13.82 14.98 -10.58
C LEU A 38 -14.25 15.96 -9.47
N ALA A 39 -15.20 16.85 -9.76
CA ALA A 39 -15.75 17.78 -8.78
C ALA A 39 -16.41 17.03 -7.61
N LEU A 40 -17.23 16.01 -7.88
CA LEU A 40 -17.86 15.20 -6.82
C LEU A 40 -16.83 14.46 -5.97
N THR A 41 -15.82 13.84 -6.57
CA THR A 41 -14.73 13.18 -5.84
C THR A 41 -13.97 14.16 -4.97
N TRP A 42 -13.69 15.37 -5.45
CA TRP A 42 -13.04 16.41 -4.66
C TRP A 42 -13.92 16.90 -3.51
N ILE A 43 -15.22 17.11 -3.75
CA ILE A 43 -16.18 17.53 -2.72
C ILE A 43 -16.27 16.48 -1.61
N VAL A 44 -16.47 15.21 -1.96
CA VAL A 44 -16.65 14.11 -1.01
C VAL A 44 -15.34 13.74 -0.31
N GLY A 45 -14.22 13.71 -1.04
CA GLY A 45 -12.94 13.25 -0.53
C GLY A 45 -12.14 14.31 0.23
N ALA A 46 -12.33 15.60 -0.07
CA ALA A 46 -11.51 16.68 0.50
C ALA A 46 -12.35 17.83 1.08
N ALA A 47 -13.28 18.41 0.31
CA ALA A 47 -13.94 19.65 0.72
C ALA A 47 -14.87 19.47 1.92
N LEU A 48 -15.77 18.48 1.87
CA LEU A 48 -16.73 18.20 2.95
C LEU A 48 -16.02 17.74 4.24
N PRO A 49 -15.06 16.79 4.23
CA PRO A 49 -14.26 16.45 5.41
C PRO A 49 -13.53 17.67 6.01
N SER A 50 -12.95 18.53 5.17
CA SER A 50 -12.27 19.74 5.63
C SER A 50 -13.25 20.71 6.29
N LEU A 51 -14.41 20.94 5.67
CA LEU A 51 -15.46 21.80 6.23
C LEU A 51 -15.92 21.28 7.60
N LEU A 52 -16.17 19.97 7.73
CA LEU A 52 -16.56 19.35 8.99
C LEU A 52 -15.48 19.48 10.07
N LEU A 53 -14.21 19.25 9.69
CA LEU A 53 -13.06 19.40 10.59
C LEU A 53 -12.96 20.82 11.14
N GLY A 54 -13.10 21.83 10.28
CA GLY A 54 -12.99 23.23 10.69
C GLY A 54 -14.25 23.83 11.33
N ALA A 55 -15.42 23.23 11.09
CA ALA A 55 -16.65 23.57 11.80
C ALA A 55 -16.74 22.94 13.20
N ALA A 56 -15.98 21.87 13.48
CA ALA A 56 -16.03 21.18 14.78
C ALA A 56 -15.74 22.10 15.99
N PRO A 57 -14.74 23.00 15.97
CA PRO A 57 -14.53 23.96 17.07
C PRO A 57 -15.71 24.92 17.27
N LEU A 58 -16.33 25.38 16.18
CA LEU A 58 -17.50 26.27 16.21
C LEU A 58 -18.70 25.58 16.86
N ILE A 59 -19.00 24.35 16.42
CA ILE A 59 -20.09 23.53 16.98
C ILE A 59 -19.83 23.23 18.46
N LEU A 60 -18.60 22.85 18.81
CA LEU A 60 -18.23 22.52 20.19
C LEU A 60 -18.37 23.73 21.11
N THR A 61 -17.88 24.90 20.69
CA THR A 61 -17.95 26.12 21.51
C THR A 61 -19.38 26.62 21.66
N ALA A 62 -20.19 26.58 20.60
CA ALA A 62 -21.62 26.91 20.68
C ALA A 62 -22.36 25.97 21.64
N TRP A 63 -22.08 24.66 21.56
CA TRP A 63 -22.65 23.67 22.46
C TRP A 63 -22.24 23.90 23.92
N VAL A 64 -20.95 24.10 24.19
CA VAL A 64 -20.43 24.40 25.54
C VAL A 64 -21.10 25.66 26.10
N ALA A 65 -21.20 26.74 25.33
CA ALA A 65 -21.85 27.99 25.75
C ALA A 65 -23.33 27.78 26.14
N LYS A 66 -24.04 26.91 25.41
CA LYS A 66 -25.45 26.61 25.68
C LYS A 66 -25.63 25.69 26.89
N VAL A 67 -24.75 24.70 27.06
CA VAL A 67 -24.82 23.74 28.16
C VAL A 67 -24.36 24.39 29.47
N SER A 68 -23.29 25.18 29.45
CA SER A 68 -22.78 25.90 30.63
C SER A 68 -23.85 26.82 31.23
N GLY A 69 -24.63 27.49 30.39
CA GLY A 69 -25.78 28.31 30.80
C GLY A 69 -26.97 27.52 31.35
N ARG A 70 -26.95 26.18 31.32
CA ARG A 70 -28.04 25.30 31.76
C ARG A 70 -27.60 24.24 32.79
N ILE A 71 -26.36 24.30 33.30
CA ILE A 71 -25.83 23.33 34.29
C ILE A 71 -26.70 23.29 35.56
N ALA A 72 -27.29 24.41 35.97
CA ALA A 72 -28.23 24.46 37.11
C ALA A 72 -29.52 23.65 36.89
N ALA A 73 -29.89 23.34 35.64
CA ALA A 73 -31.09 22.57 35.29
C ALA A 73 -30.84 21.05 35.15
N LEU A 74 -29.60 20.58 35.32
CA LEU A 74 -29.22 19.16 35.20
C LEU A 74 -29.54 18.32 36.46
N ALA A 75 -30.15 18.88 37.49
CA ALA A 75 -30.41 18.22 38.78
C ALA A 75 -31.55 17.15 38.78
N GLY A 76 -32.15 16.85 37.62
CA GLY A 76 -33.25 15.89 37.49
C GLY A 76 -32.83 14.49 37.05
N ILE A 77 -33.48 13.46 37.58
CA ILE A 77 -33.27 12.04 37.21
C ILE A 77 -33.43 11.81 35.69
N GLY A 78 -34.36 12.51 35.03
CA GLY A 78 -34.54 12.44 33.58
C GLY A 78 -33.32 12.91 32.77
N SER A 79 -32.57 13.88 33.28
CA SER A 79 -31.34 14.38 32.66
C SER A 79 -30.20 13.37 32.76
N LEU A 80 -30.13 12.60 33.86
CA LEU A 80 -29.18 11.50 34.03
C LEU A 80 -29.50 10.32 33.10
N VAL A 81 -30.79 9.99 32.93
CA VAL A 81 -31.21 8.95 31.97
C VAL A 81 -30.91 9.37 30.53
N LEU A 82 -31.13 10.64 30.17
CA LEU A 82 -30.77 11.16 28.86
C LEU A 82 -29.25 11.15 28.64
N LEU A 83 -28.45 11.54 29.65
CA LEU A 83 -26.99 11.44 29.61
C LEU A 83 -26.51 9.99 29.48
N ALA A 84 -27.15 9.04 30.16
CA ALA A 84 -26.87 7.62 30.02
C ALA A 84 -27.23 7.10 28.62
N LEU A 85 -28.38 7.51 28.06
CA LEU A 85 -28.77 7.14 26.70
C LEU A 85 -27.86 7.76 25.63
N VAL A 86 -27.44 9.02 25.80
CA VAL A 86 -26.44 9.68 24.95
C VAL A 86 -25.07 9.02 25.12
N GLY A 87 -24.71 8.61 26.33
CA GLY A 87 -23.50 7.85 26.62
C GLY A 87 -23.50 6.46 25.99
N VAL A 88 -24.64 5.76 25.98
CA VAL A 88 -24.82 4.45 25.33
C VAL A 88 -24.85 4.59 23.81
N ALA A 89 -25.60 5.54 23.27
CA ALA A 89 -25.61 5.84 21.83
C ALA A 89 -24.23 6.31 21.35
N GLY A 90 -23.54 7.10 22.18
CA GLY A 90 -22.14 7.45 22.04
C GLY A 90 -21.27 6.20 22.05
N TRP A 91 -21.36 5.32 23.03
CA TRP A 91 -20.53 4.11 23.13
C TRP A 91 -20.65 3.19 21.91
N TYR A 92 -21.87 2.96 21.42
CA TYR A 92 -22.10 2.11 20.23
C TYR A 92 -21.84 2.84 18.90
N GLY A 93 -22.09 4.15 18.81
CA GLY A 93 -21.85 4.95 17.61
C GLY A 93 -20.40 5.47 17.47
N PHE A 94 -19.67 5.60 18.57
CA PHE A 94 -18.33 6.18 18.63
C PHE A 94 -17.30 5.28 17.98
N ARG A 95 -17.40 3.96 18.08
CA ARG A 95 -16.44 3.06 17.41
C ARG A 95 -16.49 3.16 15.88
N PRO A 96 -17.65 3.05 15.21
CA PRO A 96 -17.74 3.30 13.77
C PRO A 96 -17.34 4.72 13.38
N LEU A 97 -17.75 5.73 14.15
CA LEU A 97 -17.38 7.13 13.89
C LEU A 97 -15.89 7.39 14.07
N LEU A 98 -15.26 6.77 15.06
CA LEU A 98 -13.83 6.86 15.31
C LEU A 98 -13.06 6.14 14.21
N ARG A 99 -13.52 4.98 13.73
CA ARG A 99 -12.95 4.34 12.52
C ARG A 99 -13.10 5.19 11.27
N ILE A 100 -14.24 5.87 11.08
CA ILE A 100 -14.41 6.80 9.96
C ILE A 100 -13.50 8.01 10.12
N ALA A 101 -13.44 8.61 11.29
CA ALA A 101 -12.57 9.76 11.59
C ALA A 101 -11.10 9.39 11.46
N GLU A 102 -10.71 8.20 11.93
CA GLU A 102 -9.38 7.61 11.77
C GLU A 102 -9.08 7.36 10.29
N LYS A 103 -9.97 6.71 9.54
CA LYS A 103 -9.82 6.51 8.10
C LYS A 103 -9.71 7.84 7.34
N SER A 104 -10.54 8.82 7.66
CA SER A 104 -10.50 10.16 7.07
C SER A 104 -9.24 10.91 7.45
N PHE A 105 -8.79 10.80 8.71
CA PHE A 105 -7.54 11.37 9.18
C PHE A 105 -6.36 10.75 8.44
N TRP A 106 -6.26 9.41 8.38
CA TRP A 106 -5.23 8.70 7.64
C TRP A 106 -5.31 8.94 6.13
N SER A 107 -6.51 9.13 5.58
CA SER A 107 -6.70 9.51 4.18
C SER A 107 -6.20 10.92 3.90
N LEU A 108 -6.53 11.91 4.74
CA LEU A 108 -6.01 13.28 4.62
C LEU A 108 -4.49 13.32 4.85
N HIS A 109 -4.02 12.53 5.78
CA HIS A 109 -2.61 12.34 6.09
C HIS A 109 -1.83 11.76 4.89
N ALA A 110 -2.38 10.71 4.27
CA ALA A 110 -1.81 10.07 3.09
C ALA A 110 -1.91 10.94 1.82
N LEU A 111 -2.93 11.81 1.72
CA LEU A 111 -3.14 12.64 0.53
C LEU A 111 -2.35 13.96 0.57
N ALA A 112 -2.18 14.56 1.75
CA ALA A 112 -1.61 15.91 1.88
C ALA A 112 -0.35 15.96 2.75
N VAL A 113 -0.42 15.42 3.97
CA VAL A 113 0.61 15.66 4.99
C VAL A 113 1.90 14.92 4.67
N GLN A 114 1.81 13.61 4.48
CA GLN A 114 3.00 12.80 4.21
C GLN A 114 3.56 13.00 2.80
N PRO A 115 2.77 13.17 1.73
CA PRO A 115 3.31 13.59 0.45
C PRO A 115 4.05 14.92 0.55
N GLY A 116 3.52 15.90 1.29
CA GLY A 116 4.21 17.17 1.54
C GLY A 116 5.58 16.99 2.19
N TYR A 117 5.65 16.23 3.28
CA TYR A 117 6.93 15.90 3.92
C TYR A 117 7.87 15.10 3.01
N ALA A 118 7.36 14.08 2.31
CA ALA A 118 8.14 13.25 1.39
C ALA A 118 8.70 14.07 0.22
N ILE A 119 7.93 15.01 -0.35
CA ILE A 119 8.40 15.95 -1.37
C ILE A 119 9.55 16.80 -0.83
N CYS A 120 9.43 17.34 0.39
CA CYS A 120 10.53 18.09 1.02
C CYS A 120 11.77 17.20 1.22
N ARG A 121 11.58 15.97 1.71
CA ARG A 121 12.67 15.03 1.99
C ARG A 121 13.39 14.57 0.74
N GLU A 122 12.67 14.01 -0.23
CA GLU A 122 13.23 13.52 -1.47
C GLU A 122 13.75 14.67 -2.34
N GLY A 123 13.10 15.85 -2.31
CA GLY A 123 13.54 17.04 -3.02
C GLY A 123 14.87 17.58 -2.48
N LEU A 124 15.00 17.73 -1.15
CA LEU A 124 16.27 18.14 -0.53
C LEU A 124 17.37 17.11 -0.77
N GLN A 125 17.04 15.82 -0.72
CA GLN A 125 18.01 14.76 -0.98
C GLN A 125 18.47 14.77 -2.44
N HIS A 126 17.54 14.88 -3.40
CA HIS A 126 17.84 14.95 -4.81
C HIS A 126 18.72 16.17 -5.15
N LEU A 127 18.42 17.32 -4.53
CA LEU A 127 19.23 18.53 -4.66
C LEU A 127 20.65 18.32 -4.08
N ALA A 128 20.75 17.75 -2.88
CA ALA A 128 22.03 17.55 -2.22
C ALA A 128 22.92 16.53 -2.95
N GLU A 129 22.33 15.47 -3.52
CA GLU A 129 23.05 14.49 -4.35
C GLU A 129 23.61 15.11 -5.65
N HIS A 130 23.06 16.23 -6.13
CA HIS A 130 23.59 16.95 -7.29
C HIS A 130 24.90 17.69 -6.96
N PHE A 131 25.03 18.19 -5.73
CA PHE A 131 26.19 18.99 -5.31
C PHE A 131 27.29 18.19 -4.61
N VAL A 132 26.95 17.04 -4.04
CA VAL A 132 27.91 16.20 -3.31
C VAL A 132 28.14 14.89 -4.09
N PRO A 133 29.37 14.60 -4.56
CA PRO A 133 29.68 13.32 -5.20
C PRO A 133 29.75 12.20 -4.15
N ILE A 134 28.61 11.57 -3.87
CA ILE A 134 28.47 10.51 -2.85
C ILE A 134 28.27 9.12 -3.49
N HIS A 135 28.66 8.98 -4.76
CA HIS A 135 28.43 7.75 -5.51
C HIS A 135 29.18 6.53 -4.91
N ASN A 136 30.33 6.76 -4.28
CA ASN A 136 31.24 5.69 -3.84
C ASN A 136 31.38 5.56 -2.31
N ASN A 137 30.60 6.30 -1.51
CA ASN A 137 30.71 6.25 -0.05
C ASN A 137 29.33 6.07 0.61
N PRO A 138 28.95 4.82 0.94
CA PRO A 138 27.67 4.50 1.58
C PRO A 138 27.43 5.22 2.91
N ASP A 139 28.47 5.42 3.72
CA ASP A 139 28.34 6.10 5.02
C ASP A 139 28.03 7.58 4.83
N LYS A 140 28.72 8.27 3.92
CA LYS A 140 28.40 9.66 3.58
C LYS A 140 26.98 9.78 3.02
N ARG A 141 26.51 8.79 2.25
CA ARG A 141 25.14 8.79 1.70
C ARG A 141 24.11 8.66 2.82
N ALA A 142 24.34 7.75 3.75
CA ALA A 142 23.50 7.59 4.92
C ALA A 142 23.47 8.88 5.76
N THR A 143 24.63 9.47 6.06
CA THR A 143 24.68 10.75 6.81
C THR A 143 23.95 11.87 6.07
N LEU A 144 24.11 11.98 4.75
CA LEU A 144 23.38 12.99 3.98
C LEU A 144 21.86 12.75 4.10
N ARG A 145 21.39 11.52 3.91
CA ARG A 145 19.95 11.20 4.01
C ARG A 145 19.39 11.55 5.39
N ALA A 146 20.12 11.21 6.46
CA ALA A 146 19.73 11.55 7.82
C ALA A 146 19.59 13.07 8.03
N VAL A 147 20.59 13.85 7.57
CA VAL A 147 20.56 15.32 7.65
C VAL A 147 19.45 15.91 6.78
N SER A 148 19.25 15.41 5.56
CA SER A 148 18.17 15.82 4.66
C SER A 148 16.80 15.54 5.25
N ALA A 149 16.61 14.44 6.00
CA ALA A 149 15.36 14.15 6.68
C ALA A 149 15.03 15.17 7.79
N ILE A 150 16.03 15.53 8.61
CA ILE A 150 15.88 16.58 9.64
C ILE A 150 15.60 17.93 8.97
N GLY A 151 16.37 18.28 7.94
CA GLY A 151 16.20 19.51 7.16
C GLY A 151 14.81 19.61 6.53
N ALA A 152 14.29 18.50 5.99
CA ALA A 152 12.94 18.43 5.45
C ALA A 152 11.87 18.63 6.51
N GLY A 153 12.07 18.09 7.72
CA GLY A 153 11.17 18.31 8.84
C GLY A 153 11.09 19.76 9.26
N LEU A 154 12.25 20.43 9.36
CA LEU A 154 12.34 21.86 9.64
C LEU A 154 11.70 22.72 8.54
N LEU A 155 11.99 22.40 7.27
CA LEU A 155 11.42 23.10 6.12
C LEU A 155 9.90 22.94 6.06
N GLY A 156 9.39 21.72 6.22
CA GLY A 156 7.95 21.45 6.27
C GLY A 156 7.26 22.18 7.42
N CYS A 157 7.87 22.22 8.61
CA CYS A 157 7.38 22.98 9.75
C CYS A 157 7.33 24.49 9.48
N LEU A 158 8.37 25.06 8.88
CA LEU A 158 8.42 26.45 8.50
C LEU A 158 7.33 26.81 7.47
N LEU A 159 7.24 26.04 6.39
CA LEU A 159 6.25 26.27 5.33
C LEU A 159 4.82 26.18 5.87
N ALA A 160 4.52 25.18 6.70
CA ALA A 160 3.21 25.04 7.32
C ALA A 160 2.90 26.20 8.29
N SER A 161 3.89 26.68 9.05
CA SER A 161 3.75 27.84 9.92
C SER A 161 3.46 29.14 9.15
N VAL A 162 4.08 29.32 7.98
CA VAL A 162 3.77 30.43 7.06
C VAL A 162 2.32 30.36 6.58
N VAL A 163 1.83 29.17 6.20
CA VAL A 163 0.42 28.99 5.81
C VAL A 163 -0.52 29.36 6.95
N ILE A 164 -0.21 28.95 8.19
CA ILE A 164 -0.99 29.35 9.37
C ILE A 164 -1.04 30.87 9.48
N ALA A 165 0.10 31.55 9.41
CA ALA A 165 0.15 33.01 9.54
C ALA A 165 -0.68 33.73 8.46
N LEU A 166 -0.68 33.21 7.23
CA LEU A 166 -1.46 33.77 6.11
C LEU A 166 -2.97 33.55 6.27
N VAL A 167 -3.39 32.39 6.80
CA VAL A 167 -4.80 32.01 6.90
C VAL A 167 -5.45 32.45 8.21
N TRP A 168 -4.65 32.67 9.27
CA TRP A 168 -5.12 33.04 10.61
C TRP A 168 -6.16 34.17 10.63
N PRO A 169 -6.01 35.27 9.86
CA PRO A 169 -6.99 36.37 9.88
C PRO A 169 -8.40 35.97 9.43
N ALA A 170 -8.54 34.87 8.66
CA ALA A 170 -9.81 34.35 8.19
C ALA A 170 -10.43 33.31 9.14
N THR A 171 -9.74 32.94 10.22
CA THR A 171 -10.22 31.92 11.17
C THR A 171 -11.26 32.47 12.15
N ARG A 172 -12.10 31.57 12.66
CA ARG A 172 -13.06 31.86 13.73
C ARG A 172 -13.17 30.63 14.62
N TRP A 173 -12.76 30.72 15.89
CA TRP A 173 -12.73 29.55 16.78
C TRP A 173 -13.93 29.43 17.71
N THR A 174 -14.77 30.48 17.76
CA THR A 174 -15.95 30.56 18.62
C THR A 174 -17.19 30.95 17.82
N SER A 175 -18.32 30.31 18.12
CA SER A 175 -19.65 30.70 17.60
C SER A 175 -20.73 30.52 18.65
N ASP A 176 -21.83 31.23 18.46
CA ASP A 176 -23.09 31.05 19.17
C ASP A 176 -24.12 30.33 18.28
N PHE A 177 -25.18 29.81 18.90
CA PHE A 177 -26.29 29.17 18.17
C PHE A 177 -26.97 30.10 17.16
N VAL A 178 -26.89 31.42 17.35
CA VAL A 178 -27.45 32.42 16.43
C VAL A 178 -26.70 32.45 15.10
N ASP A 179 -25.40 32.11 15.10
CA ASP A 179 -24.59 32.05 13.87
C ASP A 179 -25.04 30.94 12.91
N PHE A 180 -25.77 29.93 13.39
CA PHE A 180 -26.29 28.85 12.55
C PHE A 180 -27.60 29.21 11.83
N ILE A 181 -28.14 30.42 12.07
CA ILE A 181 -29.28 30.95 11.31
C ILE A 181 -28.83 31.35 9.89
N ASP A 182 -27.57 31.76 9.71
CA ASP A 182 -26.95 32.01 8.41
C ASP A 182 -25.65 31.19 8.24
N PRO A 183 -25.77 29.89 7.95
CA PRO A 183 -24.62 28.97 7.92
C PRO A 183 -23.61 29.30 6.80
N LEU A 184 -24.00 30.09 5.79
CA LEU A 184 -23.10 30.48 4.70
C LEU A 184 -21.95 31.37 5.20
N GLN A 185 -22.16 32.17 6.25
CA GLN A 185 -21.11 32.99 6.86
C GLN A 185 -20.04 32.15 7.57
N LEU A 186 -20.36 30.91 7.92
CA LEU A 186 -19.44 29.99 8.60
C LEU A 186 -18.60 29.16 7.64
N VAL A 187 -18.88 29.19 6.32
CA VAL A 187 -18.16 28.39 5.33
C VAL A 187 -16.69 28.80 5.24
N VAL A 188 -16.40 30.09 5.05
CA VAL A 188 -15.02 30.60 4.95
C VAL A 188 -14.24 30.38 6.25
N PRO A 189 -14.78 30.76 7.43
CA PRO A 189 -14.08 30.48 8.69
C PRO A 189 -13.88 28.99 8.97
N ALA A 190 -14.83 28.12 8.61
CA ALA A 190 -14.65 26.69 8.75
C ALA A 190 -13.50 26.17 7.86
N PHE A 191 -13.43 26.57 6.58
CA PHE A 191 -12.27 26.19 5.76
C PHE A 191 -10.96 26.77 6.30
N ALA A 192 -10.94 28.02 6.76
CA ALA A 192 -9.75 28.63 7.36
C ALA A 192 -9.29 27.87 8.62
N ASN A 193 -10.21 27.52 9.52
CA ASN A 193 -9.92 26.69 10.69
C ASN A 193 -9.35 25.34 10.29
N ALA A 194 -9.95 24.68 9.29
CA ALA A 194 -9.49 23.38 8.81
C ALA A 194 -8.06 23.45 8.28
N VAL A 195 -7.74 24.47 7.49
CA VAL A 195 -6.38 24.71 6.99
C VAL A 195 -5.43 24.93 8.16
N VAL A 196 -5.78 25.74 9.16
CA VAL A 196 -4.91 25.97 10.33
C VAL A 196 -4.71 24.68 11.15
N VAL A 197 -5.75 23.89 11.40
CA VAL A 197 -5.63 22.59 12.10
C VAL A 197 -4.70 21.65 11.33
N MET A 198 -4.90 21.53 10.01
CA MET A 198 -4.08 20.66 9.17
C MET A 198 -2.64 21.15 9.05
N SER A 199 -2.41 22.46 8.94
CA SER A 199 -1.07 23.03 8.90
C SER A 199 -0.35 22.91 10.25
N LEU A 200 -1.05 23.08 11.38
CA LEU A 200 -0.46 22.86 12.70
C LEU A 200 -0.04 21.40 12.86
N TYR A 201 -0.91 20.47 12.45
CA TYR A 201 -0.59 19.05 12.43
C TYR A 201 0.61 18.75 11.53
N LEU A 202 0.62 19.25 10.29
CA LEU A 202 1.74 19.08 9.36
C LEU A 202 3.04 19.65 9.92
N ALA A 203 3.00 20.79 10.62
CA ALA A 203 4.19 21.39 11.20
C ALA A 203 4.81 20.50 12.29
N LEU A 204 3.98 20.07 13.24
CA LEU A 204 4.37 19.17 14.33
C LEU A 204 4.83 17.81 13.78
N ALA A 205 4.05 17.22 12.88
CA ALA A 205 4.31 15.92 12.30
C ALA A 205 5.61 15.94 11.47
N SER A 206 5.82 16.95 10.62
CA SER A 206 7.05 17.09 9.84
C SER A 206 8.28 17.19 10.72
N LEU A 207 8.21 17.96 11.82
CA LEU A 207 9.32 18.07 12.77
C LEU A 207 9.61 16.73 13.45
N LEU A 208 8.57 16.08 13.99
CA LEU A 208 8.71 14.79 14.67
C LEU A 208 9.21 13.69 13.74
N TRP A 209 8.72 13.64 12.49
CA TRP A 209 9.20 12.69 11.49
C TRP A 209 10.58 13.03 10.99
N GLY A 210 10.91 14.29 10.74
CA GLY A 210 12.26 14.69 10.35
C GLY A 210 13.30 14.27 11.37
N ILE A 211 13.00 14.45 12.66
CA ILE A 211 13.81 13.96 13.77
C ILE A 211 13.85 12.43 13.77
N ALA A 212 12.70 11.76 13.75
CA ALA A 212 12.62 10.31 13.85
C ALA A 212 13.27 9.59 12.65
N ASP A 213 13.10 10.10 11.43
CA ASP A 213 13.72 9.61 10.21
C ASP A 213 15.23 9.91 10.22
N GLY A 214 15.65 11.07 10.74
CA GLY A 214 17.06 11.44 10.86
C GLY A 214 17.86 10.56 11.83
N PHE A 215 17.24 10.13 12.92
CA PHE A 215 17.86 9.24 13.91
C PHE A 215 17.65 7.74 13.63
N MET A 216 16.81 7.39 12.65
CA MET A 216 16.62 6.01 12.22
C MET A 216 17.81 5.55 11.36
N ASP A 217 18.13 4.26 11.41
CA ASP A 217 19.09 3.67 10.48
C ASP A 217 18.66 3.88 9.03
N GLN A 218 19.51 4.54 8.26
CA GLN A 218 19.24 4.83 6.86
C GLN A 218 19.36 3.58 5.99
N PRO A 219 18.54 3.44 4.93
CA PRO A 219 18.64 2.31 4.01
C PRO A 219 19.99 2.30 3.30
N ARG A 220 20.60 1.12 3.23
CA ARG A 220 21.89 0.85 2.59
C ARG A 220 21.78 -0.39 1.72
N ASP A 221 22.59 -0.43 0.67
CA ASP A 221 22.79 -1.67 -0.09
C ASP A 221 23.38 -2.75 0.85
N LEU A 222 23.10 -4.02 0.57
CA LEU A 222 23.67 -5.12 1.33
C LEU A 222 25.12 -5.34 0.86
N GLU A 223 26.08 -5.20 1.77
CA GLU A 223 27.52 -5.31 1.46
C GLU A 223 27.94 -6.76 1.17
N SER A 224 27.37 -7.71 1.92
CA SER A 224 27.61 -9.14 1.77
C SER A 224 26.42 -9.95 2.29
N PHE A 225 26.24 -11.14 1.74
CA PHE A 225 25.28 -12.11 2.25
C PHE A 225 25.80 -12.79 3.51
N ASP A 226 24.89 -13.24 4.35
CA ASP A 226 25.27 -13.97 5.55
C ASP A 226 25.82 -15.35 5.19
N THR A 227 26.51 -15.95 6.16
CA THR A 227 26.89 -17.37 6.11
C THR A 227 26.16 -18.13 7.20
N ALA A 228 25.90 -19.41 6.98
CA ALA A 228 25.31 -20.29 7.98
C ALA A 228 25.97 -21.67 7.94
N PRO A 229 26.12 -22.36 9.09
CA PRO A 229 26.60 -23.73 9.13
C PRO A 229 25.81 -24.66 8.19
N SER A 230 26.44 -25.72 7.69
CA SER A 230 25.76 -26.71 6.84
C SER A 230 24.58 -27.39 7.55
N ALA A 231 24.67 -27.56 8.87
CA ALA A 231 23.62 -28.15 9.71
C ALA A 231 22.48 -27.18 10.07
N ALA A 232 22.59 -25.88 9.73
CA ALA A 232 21.53 -24.92 10.03
C ALA A 232 20.25 -25.27 9.26
N ARG A 233 19.09 -25.11 9.90
CA ARG A 233 17.80 -25.21 9.19
C ARG A 233 17.73 -24.15 8.10
N ARG A 234 17.33 -24.55 6.90
CA ARG A 234 17.20 -23.68 5.71
C ARG A 234 15.78 -23.68 5.19
N TRP A 235 15.40 -22.57 4.57
CA TRP A 235 14.15 -22.39 3.85
C TRP A 235 14.43 -21.77 2.49
N ARG A 236 13.90 -22.37 1.42
CA ARG A 236 14.02 -21.92 0.03
C ARG A 236 12.73 -21.23 -0.39
N VAL A 237 12.82 -19.95 -0.70
CA VAL A 237 11.70 -19.07 -1.03
C VAL A 237 11.86 -18.55 -2.45
N ALA A 238 10.99 -19.00 -3.36
CA ALA A 238 10.85 -18.35 -4.65
C ALA A 238 10.08 -17.03 -4.46
N HIS A 239 10.69 -15.90 -4.82
CA HIS A 239 10.08 -14.58 -4.66
C HIS A 239 9.78 -13.98 -6.03
N LEU A 240 8.49 -13.91 -6.35
CA LEU A 240 7.97 -13.23 -7.53
C LEU A 240 7.24 -11.96 -7.12
N SER A 241 7.09 -11.03 -8.05
CA SER A 241 6.24 -9.87 -7.92
C SER A 241 5.90 -9.32 -9.29
N ASP A 242 4.83 -8.53 -9.39
CA ASP A 242 4.53 -7.71 -10.56
C ASP A 242 4.47 -8.57 -11.84
N VAL A 243 3.70 -9.66 -11.79
CA VAL A 243 3.55 -10.58 -12.94
C VAL A 243 2.58 -10.03 -13.98
N HIS A 244 1.65 -9.15 -13.58
CA HIS A 244 0.68 -8.45 -14.43
C HIS A 244 0.10 -9.34 -15.54
N VAL A 245 -0.64 -10.37 -15.13
CA VAL A 245 -1.40 -11.21 -16.06
C VAL A 245 -2.44 -10.34 -16.77
N VAL A 246 -2.51 -10.50 -18.09
CA VAL A 246 -3.51 -9.85 -18.96
C VAL A 246 -4.59 -10.85 -19.36
N GLY A 247 -5.80 -10.37 -19.64
CA GLY A 247 -6.93 -11.24 -19.99
C GLY A 247 -6.92 -11.74 -21.44
N GLU A 248 -6.03 -11.21 -22.28
CA GLU A 248 -5.97 -11.52 -23.71
C GLU A 248 -4.67 -12.20 -24.12
N ARG A 249 -4.73 -13.16 -25.05
CA ARG A 249 -3.54 -13.86 -25.59
C ARG A 249 -2.47 -12.91 -26.13
N TYR A 250 -2.88 -11.81 -26.73
CA TYR A 250 -1.99 -10.80 -27.32
C TYR A 250 -2.04 -9.45 -26.57
N GLY A 251 -2.57 -9.44 -25.34
CA GLY A 251 -2.69 -8.21 -24.55
C GLY A 251 -1.34 -7.64 -24.13
N PHE A 252 -1.28 -6.32 -24.03
CA PHE A 252 -0.14 -5.56 -23.49
C PHE A 252 -0.49 -5.01 -22.11
N ARG A 253 0.53 -4.89 -21.24
CA ARG A 253 0.34 -4.33 -19.90
C ARG A 253 0.27 -2.83 -19.91
N ILE A 254 -0.48 -2.26 -18.97
CA ILE A 254 -0.75 -0.83 -18.88
C ILE A 254 0.55 -0.03 -18.81
N GLU A 255 1.47 -0.40 -17.93
CA GLU A 255 2.69 0.40 -17.75
C GLU A 255 3.70 0.24 -18.89
N SER A 256 3.88 -0.99 -19.37
CA SER A 256 4.91 -1.30 -20.35
C SER A 256 4.47 -1.03 -21.79
N GLY A 257 3.17 -1.11 -22.11
CA GLY A 257 2.68 -1.10 -23.48
C GLY A 257 3.49 -2.06 -24.36
N ARG A 258 3.84 -1.64 -25.57
CA ARG A 258 4.70 -2.41 -26.50
C ARG A 258 6.19 -2.37 -26.15
N ALA A 259 6.59 -1.77 -25.03
CA ALA A 259 7.95 -1.90 -24.51
C ALA A 259 8.12 -3.14 -23.62
N GLY A 260 7.03 -3.81 -23.24
CA GLY A 260 7.02 -5.04 -22.46
C GLY A 260 6.68 -6.28 -23.28
N PRO A 261 6.46 -7.42 -22.61
CA PRO A 261 6.08 -8.66 -23.26
C PRO A 261 4.59 -8.67 -23.62
N ARG A 262 4.24 -9.47 -24.63
CA ARG A 262 2.88 -9.67 -25.12
C ARG A 262 2.29 -10.95 -24.54
N GLY A 263 1.04 -10.89 -24.05
CA GLY A 263 0.33 -12.07 -23.53
C GLY A 263 0.98 -12.68 -22.28
N ASN A 264 0.56 -13.87 -21.87
CA ASN A 264 0.98 -14.46 -20.58
C ASN A 264 2.09 -15.52 -20.69
N GLU A 265 2.73 -15.64 -21.85
CA GLU A 265 3.65 -16.75 -22.12
C GLU A 265 4.87 -16.74 -21.20
N ARG A 266 5.44 -15.56 -20.96
CA ARG A 266 6.56 -15.41 -20.03
C ARG A 266 6.20 -15.83 -18.60
N PHE A 267 4.98 -15.55 -18.13
CA PHE A 267 4.54 -16.00 -16.81
C PHE A 267 4.41 -17.53 -16.75
N ARG A 268 3.91 -18.17 -17.82
CA ARG A 268 3.87 -19.64 -17.92
C ARG A 268 5.27 -20.24 -17.86
N GLN A 269 6.22 -19.69 -18.62
CA GLN A 269 7.63 -20.11 -18.58
C GLN A 269 8.26 -19.98 -17.19
N VAL A 270 7.89 -18.93 -16.42
CA VAL A 270 8.33 -18.79 -15.02
C VAL A 270 7.81 -19.93 -14.16
N LEU A 271 6.52 -20.29 -14.30
CA LEU A 271 5.92 -21.39 -13.52
C LEU A 271 6.49 -22.75 -13.92
N ASP A 272 6.68 -23.01 -15.22
CA ASP A 272 7.37 -24.20 -15.73
C ASP A 272 8.76 -24.31 -15.11
N LYS A 273 9.52 -23.21 -15.11
CA LYS A 273 10.86 -23.20 -14.56
C LYS A 273 10.88 -23.42 -13.04
N LEU A 274 9.91 -22.85 -12.33
CA LEU A 274 9.75 -23.07 -10.89
C LEU A 274 9.38 -24.52 -10.58
N ALA A 275 8.56 -25.16 -11.41
CA ALA A 275 8.17 -26.55 -11.24
C ALA A 275 9.38 -27.49 -11.43
N GLU A 276 10.21 -27.23 -12.45
CA GLU A 276 11.49 -27.94 -12.65
C GLU A 276 12.40 -27.78 -11.43
N ILE A 277 12.57 -26.54 -10.93
CA ILE A 277 13.42 -26.27 -9.79
C ILE A 277 12.89 -26.97 -8.54
N HIS A 278 11.58 -26.91 -8.29
CA HIS A 278 10.94 -27.58 -7.17
C HIS A 278 11.12 -29.10 -7.20
N ALA A 279 11.02 -29.71 -8.39
CA ALA A 279 11.22 -31.14 -8.56
C ALA A 279 12.67 -31.57 -8.30
N ALA A 280 13.65 -30.74 -8.68
CA ALA A 280 15.07 -31.01 -8.45
C ALA A 280 15.50 -30.77 -7.01
N GLU A 281 15.06 -29.66 -6.43
CA GLU A 281 15.31 -29.27 -5.04
C GLU A 281 14.05 -28.58 -4.51
N PRO A 282 13.33 -29.17 -3.53
CA PRO A 282 12.06 -28.62 -3.07
C PRO A 282 12.15 -27.18 -2.58
N LEU A 283 11.12 -26.41 -2.94
CA LEU A 283 10.85 -25.06 -2.42
C LEU A 283 9.96 -25.19 -1.19
N ASP A 284 10.25 -24.40 -0.15
CA ASP A 284 9.39 -24.29 1.02
C ASP A 284 8.20 -23.37 0.73
N LEU A 285 8.43 -22.30 -0.05
CA LEU A 285 7.45 -21.24 -0.31
C LEU A 285 7.61 -20.65 -1.72
N LEU A 286 6.49 -20.39 -2.37
CA LEU A 286 6.39 -19.46 -3.50
C LEU A 286 5.66 -18.21 -3.03
N LEU A 287 6.35 -17.09 -2.88
CA LEU A 287 5.79 -15.82 -2.44
C LEU A 287 5.62 -14.88 -3.64
N ILE A 288 4.39 -14.41 -3.89
CA ILE A 288 4.08 -13.42 -4.93
C ILE A 288 3.64 -12.12 -4.26
N THR A 289 4.48 -11.09 -4.30
CA THR A 289 4.28 -9.84 -3.53
C THR A 289 3.47 -8.78 -4.30
N GLY A 290 2.30 -9.15 -4.82
CA GLY A 290 1.35 -8.23 -5.45
C GLY A 290 1.49 -8.08 -6.96
N ASP A 291 0.49 -7.41 -7.53
CA ASP A 291 0.28 -7.18 -8.95
C ASP A 291 0.30 -8.49 -9.75
N MET A 292 -0.56 -9.41 -9.31
CA MET A 292 -0.87 -10.63 -10.05
C MET A 292 -1.57 -10.30 -11.37
N THR A 293 -2.42 -9.28 -11.37
CA THR A 293 -3.22 -8.84 -12.51
C THR A 293 -2.82 -7.44 -12.98
N ASP A 294 -3.06 -7.14 -14.26
CA ASP A 294 -2.76 -5.82 -14.83
C ASP A 294 -3.84 -4.75 -14.50
N ALA A 295 -5.08 -5.15 -14.23
CA ALA A 295 -6.18 -4.23 -13.93
C ALA A 295 -7.27 -4.81 -12.99
N GLY A 296 -7.00 -5.92 -12.28
CA GLY A 296 -7.97 -6.56 -11.38
C GLY A 296 -9.21 -7.10 -12.09
N ARG A 297 -9.12 -7.37 -13.40
CA ARG A 297 -10.26 -7.83 -14.21
C ARG A 297 -10.50 -9.32 -14.00
N SER A 298 -11.75 -9.76 -14.16
CA SER A 298 -12.11 -11.17 -14.01
C SER A 298 -11.35 -12.09 -14.97
N ALA A 299 -11.15 -11.67 -16.22
CA ALA A 299 -10.40 -12.45 -17.22
C ALA A 299 -8.92 -12.61 -16.85
N GLU A 300 -8.30 -11.60 -16.24
CA GLU A 300 -6.91 -11.65 -15.77
C GLU A 300 -6.75 -12.63 -14.60
N TRP A 301 -7.70 -12.59 -13.66
CA TRP A 301 -7.76 -13.55 -12.56
C TRP A 301 -8.00 -14.98 -13.05
N ALA A 302 -8.82 -15.18 -14.10
CA ALA A 302 -9.02 -16.49 -14.70
C ALA A 302 -7.71 -17.04 -15.30
N GLU A 303 -7.02 -16.25 -16.11
CA GLU A 303 -5.73 -16.62 -16.69
C GLU A 303 -4.66 -16.92 -15.62
N PHE A 304 -4.65 -16.16 -14.52
CA PHE A 304 -3.75 -16.40 -13.40
C PHE A 304 -4.08 -17.74 -12.70
N LEU A 305 -5.35 -18.00 -12.39
CA LEU A 305 -5.79 -19.24 -11.76
C LEU A 305 -5.52 -20.46 -12.64
N ASP A 306 -5.84 -20.40 -13.94
CA ASP A 306 -5.59 -21.47 -14.91
C ASP A 306 -4.10 -21.76 -15.07
N ALA A 307 -3.24 -20.74 -14.90
CA ALA A 307 -1.80 -20.93 -14.87
C ALA A 307 -1.33 -21.62 -13.58
N MET A 308 -1.86 -21.21 -12.42
CA MET A 308 -1.53 -21.84 -11.15
C MET A 308 -2.05 -23.28 -11.04
N GLU A 309 -3.25 -23.57 -11.54
CA GLU A 309 -3.87 -24.90 -11.50
C GLU A 309 -3.07 -25.94 -12.28
N ARG A 310 -2.45 -25.53 -13.40
CA ARG A 310 -1.50 -26.38 -14.16
C ARG A 310 -0.28 -26.80 -13.36
N HIS A 311 0.02 -26.11 -12.25
CA HIS A 311 1.12 -26.40 -11.35
C HIS A 311 0.62 -26.55 -9.90
N GLY A 312 -0.27 -27.51 -9.65
CA GLY A 312 -0.89 -27.73 -8.33
C GLY A 312 0.09 -27.80 -7.15
N THR A 313 1.24 -28.45 -7.31
CA THR A 313 2.28 -28.53 -6.26
C THR A 313 2.91 -27.17 -5.92
N LEU A 314 3.03 -26.26 -6.90
CA LEU A 314 3.45 -24.88 -6.65
C LEU A 314 2.32 -24.10 -6.00
N ALA A 315 1.08 -24.25 -6.48
CA ALA A 315 -0.10 -23.56 -5.97
C ALA A 315 -0.33 -23.84 -4.47
N GLU A 316 -0.18 -25.09 -4.03
CA GLU A 316 -0.27 -25.49 -2.62
C GLU A 316 0.76 -24.78 -1.73
N ARG A 317 1.86 -24.31 -2.31
CA ARG A 317 2.95 -23.60 -1.63
C ARG A 317 2.91 -22.10 -1.86
N SER A 318 1.99 -21.60 -2.67
CA SER A 318 1.93 -20.19 -3.01
C SER A 318 1.33 -19.37 -1.89
N LEU A 319 1.97 -18.26 -1.53
CA LEU A 319 1.33 -17.18 -0.79
C LEU A 319 1.31 -15.93 -1.67
N ILE A 320 0.17 -15.27 -1.74
CA ILE A 320 -0.04 -14.05 -2.49
C ILE A 320 -0.58 -12.94 -1.56
N LEU A 321 -0.29 -11.70 -1.91
CA LEU A 321 -0.84 -10.50 -1.28
C LEU A 321 -1.22 -9.49 -2.37
N PRO A 322 -2.16 -8.55 -2.13
CA PRO A 322 -2.61 -7.63 -3.17
C PRO A 322 -1.56 -6.58 -3.51
N GLY A 323 -1.37 -6.30 -4.79
CA GLY A 323 -0.75 -5.06 -5.28
C GLY A 323 -1.78 -4.02 -5.73
N ASN A 324 -1.32 -2.86 -6.20
CA ASN A 324 -2.23 -1.76 -6.53
C ASN A 324 -3.05 -2.06 -7.79
N HIS A 325 -2.50 -2.76 -8.78
CA HIS A 325 -3.24 -3.15 -9.99
C HIS A 325 -4.33 -4.19 -9.71
N ASP A 326 -4.20 -4.96 -8.62
CA ASP A 326 -5.19 -5.97 -8.25
C ASP A 326 -6.48 -5.38 -7.67
N VAL A 327 -6.40 -4.20 -7.00
CA VAL A 327 -7.50 -3.67 -6.18
C VAL A 327 -7.94 -2.26 -6.55
N ASN A 328 -7.02 -1.39 -6.93
CA ASN A 328 -7.33 0.00 -7.23
C ASN A 328 -7.73 0.17 -8.70
N ILE A 329 -8.21 1.37 -9.05
CA ILE A 329 -8.70 1.62 -10.41
C ILE A 329 -7.53 1.82 -11.37
N VAL A 330 -7.50 0.99 -12.41
CA VAL A 330 -6.64 1.16 -13.57
C VAL A 330 -7.45 0.83 -14.82
N ASP A 331 -7.28 1.61 -15.88
CA ASP A 331 -7.92 1.33 -17.16
C ASP A 331 -6.96 1.58 -18.31
N ARG A 332 -6.65 0.48 -19.02
CA ARG A 332 -5.79 0.48 -20.20
C ARG A 332 -6.30 1.41 -21.30
N ALA A 333 -7.62 1.47 -21.47
CA ALA A 333 -8.25 2.21 -22.56
C ALA A 333 -8.58 3.65 -22.19
N ASN A 334 -8.62 4.00 -20.91
CA ASN A 334 -8.99 5.34 -20.45
C ASN A 334 -8.23 5.72 -19.17
N PRO A 335 -7.05 6.35 -19.27
CA PRO A 335 -6.29 6.78 -18.11
C PRO A 335 -7.02 7.83 -17.26
N ALA A 336 -7.99 8.53 -17.86
CA ALA A 336 -8.83 9.53 -17.19
C ALA A 336 -9.97 8.93 -16.36
N ARG A 337 -10.13 7.60 -16.38
CA ARG A 337 -11.20 6.94 -15.64
C ARG A 337 -11.05 7.23 -14.15
N LEU A 338 -12.17 7.66 -13.57
CA LEU A 338 -12.27 8.05 -12.18
C LEU A 338 -13.48 7.36 -11.54
N GLU A 339 -13.24 6.75 -10.39
CA GLU A 339 -14.26 6.13 -9.54
C GLU A 339 -14.60 7.09 -8.40
N LEU A 340 -15.88 7.20 -8.07
CA LEU A 340 -16.30 7.99 -6.90
C LEU A 340 -15.94 7.22 -5.62
N PRO A 341 -15.60 7.92 -4.52
CA PRO A 341 -15.48 7.29 -3.21
C PRO A 341 -16.72 6.46 -2.87
N GLY A 342 -16.53 5.19 -2.47
CA GLY A 342 -17.62 4.27 -2.15
C GLY A 342 -18.28 3.60 -3.36
N SER A 343 -17.80 3.83 -4.58
CA SER A 343 -18.28 3.10 -5.77
C SER A 343 -17.99 1.58 -5.64
N PRO A 344 -18.81 0.72 -6.29
CA PRO A 344 -18.69 -0.72 -6.12
C PRO A 344 -17.50 -1.32 -6.88
N GLY A 345 -16.88 -0.58 -7.82
CA GLY A 345 -15.81 -1.08 -8.69
C GLY A 345 -14.60 -1.58 -7.92
N LYS A 346 -14.04 -0.74 -7.04
CA LYS A 346 -12.97 -1.13 -6.11
C LYS A 346 -13.34 -2.34 -5.26
N ARG A 347 -14.54 -2.31 -4.65
CA ARG A 347 -14.99 -3.42 -3.80
C ARG A 347 -15.06 -4.72 -4.58
N LEU A 348 -15.46 -4.68 -5.85
CA LEU A 348 -15.52 -5.86 -6.71
C LEU A 348 -14.12 -6.43 -6.98
N ARG A 349 -13.12 -5.57 -7.21
CA ARG A 349 -11.72 -5.98 -7.36
C ARG A 349 -11.17 -6.59 -6.07
N GLU A 350 -11.38 -5.94 -4.92
CA GLU A 350 -11.02 -6.49 -3.60
C GLU A 350 -11.66 -7.85 -3.34
N MET A 351 -12.94 -8.05 -3.67
CA MET A 351 -13.61 -9.34 -3.48
C MET A 351 -13.11 -10.42 -4.43
N ARG A 352 -12.68 -10.08 -5.66
CA ARG A 352 -12.00 -11.02 -6.55
C ARG A 352 -10.66 -11.46 -5.96
N THR A 353 -9.83 -10.50 -5.56
CA THR A 353 -8.53 -10.77 -4.93
C THR A 353 -8.70 -11.60 -3.65
N LEU A 354 -9.67 -11.27 -2.81
CA LEU A 354 -10.01 -12.04 -1.61
C LEU A 354 -10.42 -13.47 -1.94
N SER A 355 -11.22 -13.67 -2.99
CA SER A 355 -11.65 -15.00 -3.41
C SER A 355 -10.48 -15.86 -3.88
N VAL A 356 -9.53 -15.28 -4.60
CA VAL A 356 -8.32 -15.98 -5.05
C VAL A 356 -7.38 -16.29 -3.89
N MET A 357 -7.17 -15.34 -2.95
CA MET A 357 -6.44 -15.61 -1.71
C MET A 357 -7.10 -16.74 -0.90
N ALA A 358 -8.42 -16.71 -0.74
CA ALA A 358 -9.13 -17.77 -0.03
C ALA A 358 -8.98 -19.13 -0.72
N ALA A 359 -8.93 -19.18 -2.05
CA ALA A 359 -8.73 -20.41 -2.79
C ALA A 359 -7.29 -20.96 -2.68
N LEU A 360 -6.27 -20.11 -2.81
CA LEU A 360 -4.87 -20.56 -2.82
C LEU A 360 -4.28 -20.79 -1.43
N GLN A 361 -4.62 -19.95 -0.46
CA GLN A 361 -3.98 -19.94 0.87
C GLN A 361 -4.97 -19.95 2.04
N GLY A 362 -6.27 -20.02 1.78
CA GLY A 362 -7.33 -19.80 2.78
C GLY A 362 -7.23 -20.66 4.04
N GLU A 363 -6.91 -21.95 3.88
CA GLU A 363 -6.80 -22.90 4.99
C GLU A 363 -5.47 -22.77 5.77
N ARG A 364 -4.44 -22.20 5.15
CA ARG A 364 -3.07 -22.16 5.69
C ARG A 364 -2.79 -20.91 6.50
N VAL A 365 -3.33 -19.76 6.08
CA VAL A 365 -3.11 -18.49 6.75
C VAL A 365 -4.20 -18.22 7.78
N GLN A 366 -3.81 -17.68 8.92
CA GLN A 366 -4.70 -17.25 9.98
C GLN A 366 -4.95 -15.75 9.90
N VAL A 367 -6.13 -15.34 10.35
CA VAL A 367 -6.51 -13.94 10.52
C VAL A 367 -6.74 -13.61 11.99
N PHE A 368 -6.74 -12.31 12.30
CA PHE A 368 -6.95 -11.83 13.66
C PHE A 368 -8.43 -11.83 14.07
N ASP A 369 -8.68 -11.86 15.38
CA ASP A 369 -9.99 -11.52 15.93
C ASP A 369 -10.33 -10.05 15.69
N HIS A 370 -11.58 -9.68 15.93
CA HIS A 370 -12.04 -8.30 15.73
C HIS A 370 -11.31 -7.28 16.63
N SER A 371 -10.78 -7.70 17.78
CA SER A 371 -9.94 -6.86 18.65
C SER A 371 -8.48 -6.76 18.19
N ARG A 372 -8.07 -7.56 17.20
CA ARG A 372 -6.69 -7.65 16.69
C ARG A 372 -5.66 -7.97 17.77
N THR A 373 -6.08 -8.76 18.75
CA THR A 373 -5.26 -9.12 19.92
C THR A 373 -4.76 -10.55 19.87
N LYS A 374 -5.36 -11.40 19.04
CA LYS A 374 -4.96 -12.80 18.85
C LYS A 374 -5.42 -13.31 17.48
N LEU A 375 -4.80 -14.39 17.03
CA LEU A 375 -5.24 -15.13 15.85
C LEU A 375 -6.51 -15.93 16.19
N ALA A 376 -7.48 -15.96 15.27
CA ALA A 376 -8.84 -16.40 15.55
C ALA A 376 -9.34 -17.57 14.68
N GLY A 377 -8.63 -17.92 13.62
CA GLY A 377 -9.03 -18.96 12.68
C GLY A 377 -8.37 -18.75 11.32
N SER A 378 -8.67 -19.64 10.37
CA SER A 378 -8.15 -19.54 9.01
C SER A 378 -8.83 -18.39 8.23
N LEU A 379 -8.21 -17.93 7.15
CA LEU A 379 -8.87 -17.01 6.22
C LEU A 379 -10.14 -17.64 5.63
N ALA A 380 -10.13 -18.95 5.37
CA ALA A 380 -11.31 -19.67 4.87
C ALA A 380 -12.48 -19.60 5.86
N ASP A 381 -12.22 -19.78 7.17
CA ASP A 381 -13.21 -19.66 8.24
C ASP A 381 -13.79 -18.23 8.30
N ALA A 382 -12.93 -17.22 8.18
CA ALA A 382 -13.33 -15.82 8.22
C ALA A 382 -14.20 -15.42 7.01
N VAL A 383 -13.95 -15.99 5.83
CA VAL A 383 -14.69 -15.69 4.59
C VAL A 383 -15.96 -16.52 4.46
N ALA A 384 -16.03 -17.72 5.06
CA ALA A 384 -17.14 -18.66 4.91
C ALA A 384 -18.55 -18.04 5.16
N PRO A 385 -18.78 -17.25 6.23
CA PRO A 385 -20.09 -16.61 6.47
C PRO A 385 -20.51 -15.62 5.39
N HIS A 386 -19.56 -15.13 4.59
CA HIS A 386 -19.76 -14.06 3.62
C HIS A 386 -19.82 -14.55 2.17
N ARG A 387 -19.52 -15.83 1.89
CA ARG A 387 -19.48 -16.39 0.52
C ARG A 387 -20.71 -16.07 -0.32
N LYS A 388 -21.91 -16.26 0.22
CA LYS A 388 -23.18 -15.96 -0.49
C LYS A 388 -23.32 -14.46 -0.82
N LYS A 389 -22.89 -13.58 0.09
CA LYS A 389 -22.94 -12.12 -0.11
C LYS A 389 -21.92 -11.68 -1.16
N ILE A 390 -20.72 -12.27 -1.14
CA ILE A 390 -19.66 -12.02 -2.12
C ILE A 390 -20.13 -12.43 -3.51
N ALA A 391 -20.70 -13.63 -3.67
CA ALA A 391 -21.23 -14.11 -4.94
C ALA A 391 -22.36 -13.19 -5.47
N ALA A 392 -23.37 -12.90 -4.63
CA ALA A 392 -24.46 -12.01 -5.02
C ALA A 392 -23.98 -10.59 -5.39
N PHE A 393 -22.92 -10.10 -4.74
CA PHE A 393 -22.31 -8.82 -5.09
C PHE A 393 -21.55 -8.89 -6.42
N ALA A 394 -20.82 -9.98 -6.68
CA ALA A 394 -20.13 -10.18 -7.94
C ALA A 394 -21.10 -10.21 -9.13
N ASP A 395 -22.28 -10.81 -8.95
CA ASP A 395 -23.31 -10.89 -9.98
C ASP A 395 -24.05 -9.56 -10.22
N SER A 396 -24.37 -8.84 -9.14
CA SER A 396 -25.26 -7.66 -9.22
C SER A 396 -24.55 -6.30 -9.22
N GLY A 397 -23.32 -6.21 -8.69
CA GLY A 397 -22.59 -4.96 -8.50
C GLY A 397 -23.28 -3.95 -7.55
N GLY A 398 -24.27 -4.38 -6.76
CA GLY A 398 -25.14 -3.48 -5.99
C GLY A 398 -24.42 -2.69 -4.89
N LEU A 399 -24.70 -1.39 -4.80
CA LEU A 399 -24.10 -0.47 -3.80
C LEU A 399 -24.33 -0.92 -2.34
N ARG A 400 -25.53 -1.40 -2.02
CA ARG A 400 -25.86 -1.87 -0.66
C ARG A 400 -25.03 -3.09 -0.25
N LEU A 401 -24.80 -4.00 -1.19
CA LEU A 401 -23.95 -5.17 -0.96
C LEU A 401 -22.49 -4.76 -0.81
N SER A 402 -22.00 -3.82 -1.63
CA SER A 402 -20.65 -3.26 -1.52
C SER A 402 -20.35 -2.74 -0.12
N ALA A 403 -21.26 -1.92 0.45
CA ALA A 403 -21.09 -1.35 1.79
C ALA A 403 -20.97 -2.43 2.88
N GLY A 404 -21.76 -3.51 2.78
CA GLY A 404 -21.73 -4.63 3.72
C GLY A 404 -20.48 -5.51 3.63
N LEU A 405 -19.67 -5.38 2.56
CA LEU A 405 -18.43 -6.14 2.35
C LEU A 405 -17.19 -5.32 2.71
N ALA A 406 -17.35 -4.05 3.11
CA ALA A 406 -16.24 -3.15 3.36
C ALA A 406 -15.32 -3.58 4.49
N ALA A 407 -15.93 -3.99 5.60
CA ALA A 407 -15.21 -4.43 6.78
C ALA A 407 -14.40 -5.72 6.53
N ILE A 408 -14.93 -6.66 5.73
CA ILE A 408 -14.30 -7.96 5.50
C ILE A 408 -12.89 -7.79 4.94
N TRP A 409 -12.74 -6.93 3.91
CA TRP A 409 -11.43 -6.70 3.31
C TRP A 409 -10.41 -6.13 4.31
N ALA A 410 -10.84 -5.17 5.14
CA ALA A 410 -9.95 -4.59 6.14
C ALA A 410 -9.62 -5.58 7.28
N ASP A 411 -10.59 -6.41 7.67
CA ASP A 411 -10.47 -7.29 8.83
C ASP A 411 -9.63 -8.56 8.57
N VAL A 412 -9.41 -8.95 7.30
CA VAL A 412 -8.59 -10.13 6.97
C VAL A 412 -7.08 -9.87 6.97
N PHE A 413 -6.64 -8.62 7.12
CA PHE A 413 -5.22 -8.27 7.19
C PHE A 413 -4.80 -7.85 8.61
N PRO A 414 -3.53 -8.09 8.99
CA PRO A 414 -2.56 -8.94 8.28
C PRO A 414 -2.96 -10.42 8.32
N MET A 415 -2.62 -11.15 7.26
CA MET A 415 -2.72 -12.62 7.27
C MET A 415 -1.41 -13.21 7.78
N VAL A 416 -1.49 -14.24 8.62
CA VAL A 416 -0.31 -14.84 9.25
C VAL A 416 -0.27 -16.33 8.93
N LEU A 417 0.77 -16.79 8.23
CA LEU A 417 1.15 -18.20 8.25
C LEU A 417 1.99 -18.42 9.52
N PRO A 418 1.45 -19.05 10.57
CA PRO A 418 2.22 -19.31 11.77
C PRO A 418 3.40 -20.24 11.46
N PRO A 419 4.51 -20.14 12.21
CA PRO A 419 5.61 -21.06 12.06
C PRO A 419 5.16 -22.47 12.46
N ALA A 420 5.59 -23.49 11.70
CA ALA A 420 5.25 -24.88 12.00
C ALA A 420 5.84 -25.38 13.34
N GLU A 421 6.95 -24.77 13.76
CA GLU A 421 7.66 -25.06 15.00
C GLU A 421 7.96 -23.75 15.74
N PRO A 422 8.21 -23.75 17.07
CA PRO A 422 8.46 -22.52 17.82
C PRO A 422 9.59 -21.65 17.27
N GLU A 423 10.62 -22.27 16.70
CA GLU A 423 11.79 -21.62 16.08
C GLU A 423 11.72 -21.63 14.53
N GLY A 424 10.57 -22.03 13.98
CA GLY A 424 10.33 -22.10 12.55
C GLY A 424 10.21 -20.73 11.89
N LEU A 425 9.99 -20.78 10.57
CA LEU A 425 9.71 -19.61 9.75
C LEU A 425 8.20 -19.36 9.69
N GLY A 426 7.75 -18.19 10.15
CA GLY A 426 6.41 -17.66 9.96
C GLY A 426 6.39 -16.57 8.88
N ILE A 427 5.23 -16.34 8.28
CA ILE A 427 5.06 -15.35 7.20
C ILE A 427 3.90 -14.43 7.59
N ILE A 428 4.09 -13.12 7.45
CA ILE A 428 3.06 -12.11 7.67
C ILE A 428 2.83 -11.38 6.36
N LEU A 429 1.59 -11.42 5.85
CA LEU A 429 1.17 -10.79 4.59
C LEU A 429 0.38 -9.52 4.90
N LEU A 430 0.89 -8.38 4.44
CA LEU A 430 0.24 -7.07 4.60
C LEU A 430 -0.50 -6.67 3.32
N ASN A 431 -1.64 -5.98 3.50
CA ASN A 431 -2.18 -5.11 2.47
C ASN A 431 -1.50 -3.75 2.59
N SER A 432 -0.74 -3.38 1.57
CA SER A 432 0.04 -2.14 1.60
C SER A 432 -0.50 -1.09 0.61
N ASN A 433 -1.72 -1.25 0.12
CA ASN A 433 -2.33 -0.41 -0.91
C ASN A 433 -3.09 0.77 -0.29
N ALA A 434 -2.75 1.99 -0.68
CA ALA A 434 -3.58 3.16 -0.35
C ALA A 434 -4.85 3.17 -1.22
N GLU A 435 -5.90 3.85 -0.75
CA GLU A 435 -7.10 4.00 -1.56
C GLU A 435 -6.87 4.99 -2.71
N ALA A 436 -7.02 4.52 -3.94
CA ALA A 436 -6.93 5.35 -5.15
C ALA A 436 -8.27 5.38 -5.90
N ASN A 437 -8.73 6.59 -6.22
CA ASN A 437 -9.92 6.85 -7.03
C ASN A 437 -9.57 7.29 -8.46
N PHE A 438 -8.26 7.43 -8.74
CA PHE A 438 -7.70 7.91 -9.99
C PHE A 438 -6.39 7.20 -10.29
N SER A 439 -6.11 6.91 -11.57
CA SER A 439 -4.94 6.14 -12.01
C SER A 439 -3.61 6.77 -11.57
N PHE A 440 -3.52 8.10 -11.48
CA PHE A 440 -2.28 8.80 -11.07
C PHE A 440 -1.94 8.64 -9.59
N THR A 441 -2.92 8.29 -8.75
CA THR A 441 -2.69 8.03 -7.33
C THR A 441 -2.60 6.53 -7.04
N ASN A 442 -2.59 5.69 -8.09
CA ASN A 442 -2.67 4.24 -7.96
C ASN A 442 -1.45 3.62 -7.28
N ALA A 443 -0.26 4.19 -7.51
CA ALA A 443 1.02 3.70 -6.99
C ALA A 443 1.28 4.05 -5.51
N LEU A 444 0.32 4.70 -4.84
CA LEU A 444 0.49 5.09 -3.44
C LEU A 444 0.30 3.90 -2.50
N GLY A 445 1.29 3.68 -1.64
CA GLY A 445 1.27 2.63 -0.62
C GLY A 445 1.04 3.15 0.80
N LEU A 446 0.24 2.43 1.59
CA LEU A 446 0.00 2.71 3.01
C LEU A 446 -0.26 1.39 3.74
N VAL A 447 0.23 1.27 4.97
CA VAL A 447 -0.15 0.19 5.90
C VAL A 447 -0.94 0.80 7.07
N ALA A 448 -2.08 0.23 7.44
CA ALA A 448 -2.88 0.77 8.55
C ALA A 448 -2.15 0.60 9.90
N GLU A 449 -2.32 1.52 10.85
CA GLU A 449 -1.63 1.43 12.16
C GLU A 449 -2.09 0.17 12.90
N GLU A 450 -3.35 -0.23 12.77
CA GLU A 450 -3.88 -1.45 13.35
C GLU A 450 -3.24 -2.71 12.75
N ASP A 451 -2.85 -2.67 11.47
CA ASP A 451 -2.09 -3.77 10.84
C ASP A 451 -0.66 -3.80 11.39
N MET A 452 -0.02 -2.63 11.56
CA MET A 452 1.32 -2.55 12.17
C MET A 452 1.34 -3.08 13.60
N GLN A 453 0.32 -2.75 14.40
CA GLN A 453 0.20 -3.28 15.76
C GLN A 453 -0.07 -4.79 15.75
N ALA A 454 -0.89 -5.29 14.83
CA ALA A 454 -1.13 -6.72 14.66
C ALA A 454 0.15 -7.50 14.29
N VAL A 455 1.07 -6.92 13.51
CA VAL A 455 2.41 -7.51 13.26
C VAL A 455 3.18 -7.72 14.58
N LEU A 456 3.14 -6.74 15.49
CA LEU A 456 3.79 -6.87 16.81
C LEU A 456 3.11 -7.93 17.67
N VAL A 457 1.78 -8.05 17.59
CA VAL A 457 1.05 -9.12 18.29
C VAL A 457 1.42 -10.50 17.75
N ALA A 458 1.49 -10.68 16.42
CA ALA A 458 1.92 -11.95 15.82
C ALA A 458 3.32 -12.36 16.29
N THR A 459 4.26 -11.43 16.27
CA THR A 459 5.66 -11.69 16.65
C THR A 459 5.84 -11.94 18.16
N ARG A 460 4.99 -11.34 19.01
CA ARG A 460 4.93 -11.67 20.45
C ARG A 460 4.28 -13.01 20.73
N THR A 461 3.30 -13.41 19.91
CA THR A 461 2.61 -14.71 20.02
C THR A 461 3.58 -15.85 19.74
N PHE A 462 4.49 -15.68 18.78
CA PHE A 462 5.56 -16.63 18.48
C PHE A 462 6.93 -16.00 18.72
N PRO A 463 7.34 -15.84 19.99
CA PRO A 463 8.49 -15.03 20.36
C PRO A 463 9.84 -15.67 20.02
N LYS A 464 9.88 -16.89 19.49
CA LYS A 464 11.11 -17.57 19.02
C LYS A 464 11.16 -17.73 17.50
N ALA A 465 10.09 -17.35 16.82
CA ALA A 465 9.96 -17.54 15.39
C ALA A 465 10.83 -16.55 14.60
N ARG A 466 11.15 -16.97 13.39
CA ARG A 466 11.77 -16.15 12.35
C ARG A 466 10.68 -15.75 11.36
N TRP A 467 10.79 -14.56 10.79
CA TRP A 467 9.67 -13.97 10.06
C TRP A 467 10.06 -13.49 8.67
N ILE A 468 9.19 -13.76 7.70
CA ILE A 468 9.08 -12.94 6.49
C ILE A 468 7.92 -11.98 6.69
N LEU A 469 8.18 -10.68 6.51
CA LEU A 469 7.14 -9.66 6.37
C LEU A 469 6.99 -9.35 4.89
N ALA A 470 5.88 -9.78 4.30
CA ALA A 470 5.59 -9.57 2.89
C ALA A 470 4.59 -8.42 2.69
N LEU A 471 4.88 -7.56 1.73
CA LEU A 471 4.05 -6.43 1.33
C LEU A 471 4.31 -6.09 -0.15
N HIS A 472 3.47 -5.28 -0.80
CA HIS A 472 3.69 -4.95 -2.21
C HIS A 472 4.63 -3.76 -2.40
N HIS A 473 4.31 -2.64 -1.74
CA HIS A 473 5.03 -1.38 -1.88
C HIS A 473 6.32 -1.38 -1.05
N HIS A 474 7.37 -0.71 -1.53
CA HIS A 474 8.65 -0.67 -0.82
C HIS A 474 8.56 0.18 0.46
N LEU A 475 9.23 -0.29 1.53
CA LEU A 475 9.24 0.34 2.85
C LEU A 475 9.92 1.72 2.86
N THR A 476 10.91 1.92 2.00
CA THR A 476 11.73 3.13 1.95
C THR A 476 12.43 3.23 0.60
N GLU A 477 12.69 4.46 0.16
CA GLU A 477 13.30 4.70 -1.15
C GLU A 477 14.72 4.15 -1.19
N TYR A 478 15.05 3.42 -2.27
CA TYR A 478 16.36 2.78 -2.39
C TYR A 478 17.49 3.82 -2.39
N PRO A 479 18.67 3.50 -1.83
CA PRO A 479 19.84 4.36 -1.83
C PRO A 479 20.49 4.52 -3.21
N ARG A 480 19.72 4.56 -4.30
CA ARG A 480 20.22 4.69 -5.68
C ARG A 480 19.92 6.09 -6.25
N PRO A 481 20.81 6.66 -7.09
CA PRO A 481 20.51 7.88 -7.83
C PRO A 481 19.24 7.67 -8.69
N ALA A 482 18.31 8.60 -8.61
CA ALA A 482 17.15 8.64 -9.51
C ALA A 482 17.42 9.64 -10.63
N LYS A 483 16.95 9.33 -11.85
CA LYS A 483 17.11 10.25 -12.99
C LYS A 483 16.17 11.43 -12.88
N ALA A 484 14.98 11.22 -12.31
CA ALA A 484 13.99 12.25 -12.08
C ALA A 484 13.43 12.16 -10.66
N LEU A 485 13.10 13.31 -10.08
CA LEU A 485 12.45 13.39 -8.76
C LEU A 485 11.11 12.64 -8.72
N SER A 486 10.40 12.56 -9.85
CA SER A 486 9.15 11.79 -9.98
C SER A 486 9.33 10.28 -9.77
N GLU A 487 10.55 9.74 -9.91
CA GLU A 487 10.84 8.32 -9.64
C GLU A 487 10.91 8.03 -8.13
N ARG A 488 11.06 9.07 -7.29
CA ARG A 488 11.18 8.96 -5.83
C ARG A 488 9.92 9.36 -5.06
N ILE A 489 9.02 10.08 -5.70
CA ILE A 489 7.80 10.59 -5.06
C ILE A 489 6.63 9.67 -5.43
N GLY A 490 5.95 9.15 -4.41
CA GLY A 490 4.65 8.50 -4.59
C GLY A 490 4.67 7.01 -4.96
N THR A 491 5.80 6.33 -4.78
CA THR A 491 5.91 4.87 -4.99
C THR A 491 6.29 4.12 -3.70
N ALA A 492 7.04 4.77 -2.79
CA ALA A 492 7.33 4.21 -1.47
C ALA A 492 6.08 4.26 -0.57
N LEU A 493 6.04 3.37 0.44
CA LEU A 493 5.08 3.49 1.52
C LEU A 493 5.14 4.87 2.15
N ILE A 494 3.99 5.53 2.15
CA ILE A 494 3.83 6.87 2.68
C ILE A 494 4.20 6.90 4.18
N ASN A 495 3.82 5.87 4.95
CA ASN A 495 4.19 5.68 6.35
C ASN A 495 5.26 4.60 6.59
N GLY A 496 6.10 4.34 5.59
CA GLY A 496 7.12 3.28 5.66
C GLY A 496 8.16 3.47 6.77
N SER A 497 8.57 4.71 7.06
CA SER A 497 9.53 4.99 8.15
C SER A 497 8.96 4.68 9.54
N ARG A 498 7.65 4.87 9.73
CA ARG A 498 6.95 4.44 10.96
C ARG A 498 7.01 2.92 11.10
N LEU A 499 6.72 2.18 10.03
CA LEU A 499 6.80 0.72 10.04
C LEU A 499 8.23 0.26 10.33
N LEU A 500 9.24 0.81 9.66
CA LEU A 500 10.66 0.48 9.91
C LEU A 500 11.05 0.64 11.38
N ARG A 501 10.70 1.77 12.01
CA ARG A 501 10.97 1.99 13.44
C ARG A 501 10.26 0.98 14.34
N LEU A 502 9.00 0.64 14.03
CA LEU A 502 8.25 -0.36 14.78
C LEU A 502 8.88 -1.76 14.68
N LEU A 503 9.52 -2.08 13.56
CA LEU A 503 10.17 -3.37 13.32
C LEU A 503 11.57 -3.47 13.94
N GLN A 504 12.20 -2.38 14.37
CA GLN A 504 13.58 -2.39 14.93
C GLN A 504 13.79 -3.47 16.01
N PRO A 505 12.90 -3.67 17.00
CA PRO A 505 13.11 -4.67 18.05
C PRO A 505 13.06 -6.12 17.56
N ILE A 506 12.47 -6.38 16.39
CA ILE A 506 12.31 -7.73 15.81
C ILE A 506 13.14 -7.95 14.55
N ALA A 507 13.76 -6.89 14.04
CA ALA A 507 14.54 -6.85 12.82
C ALA A 507 15.60 -7.97 12.68
N PRO A 508 16.36 -8.38 13.73
CA PRO A 508 17.34 -9.46 13.60
C PRO A 508 16.73 -10.81 13.18
N ARG A 509 15.43 -11.01 13.42
CA ARG A 509 14.69 -12.25 13.12
C ARG A 509 13.68 -12.06 11.98
N MET A 510 13.76 -10.95 11.26
CA MET A 510 12.80 -10.61 10.22
C MET A 510 13.48 -10.20 8.91
N ILE A 511 12.88 -10.61 7.80
CA ILE A 511 13.21 -10.14 6.45
C ILE A 511 11.95 -9.54 5.85
N ALA A 512 12.04 -8.32 5.33
CA ALA A 512 10.97 -7.71 4.56
C ALA A 512 11.12 -8.05 3.07
N MET A 513 10.04 -8.49 2.43
CA MET A 513 10.03 -8.88 1.01
C MET A 513 8.90 -8.16 0.28
N HIS A 514 9.20 -7.44 -0.79
CA HIS A 514 8.23 -6.66 -1.56
C HIS A 514 8.54 -6.60 -3.06
N GLY A 515 7.72 -5.87 -3.84
CA GLY A 515 7.95 -5.58 -5.25
C GLY A 515 7.61 -4.15 -5.62
N HIS A 516 6.64 -3.94 -6.52
CA HIS A 516 6.09 -2.66 -7.00
C HIS A 516 7.02 -1.88 -7.95
N ARG A 517 8.32 -1.91 -7.71
CA ARG A 517 9.30 -1.16 -8.53
C ARG A 517 9.74 -1.88 -9.79
N HIS A 518 9.36 -3.15 -9.94
CA HIS A 518 9.75 -4.06 -11.02
C HIS A 518 11.26 -4.33 -11.16
N ILE A 519 12.07 -3.70 -10.32
CA ILE A 519 13.52 -3.82 -10.29
C ILE A 519 13.96 -4.41 -8.95
N ASP A 520 15.08 -5.12 -8.99
CA ASP A 520 15.64 -5.75 -7.82
C ASP A 520 16.47 -4.77 -6.98
N TRP A 521 16.38 -5.00 -5.68
CA TRP A 521 17.21 -4.34 -4.68
C TRP A 521 17.26 -5.22 -3.44
N ILE A 522 18.46 -5.49 -2.94
CA ILE A 522 18.66 -6.16 -1.66
C ILE A 522 19.49 -5.23 -0.79
N GLY A 523 18.93 -4.87 0.35
CA GLY A 523 19.56 -3.94 1.27
C GLY A 523 19.12 -4.14 2.69
N ARG A 524 19.42 -3.16 3.52
CA ARG A 524 19.06 -3.17 4.93
C ARG A 524 18.80 -1.78 5.48
N SER A 525 18.00 -1.70 6.53
CA SER A 525 17.89 -0.56 7.44
C SER A 525 18.12 -1.11 8.85
N GLY A 526 19.27 -0.76 9.43
CA GLY A 526 19.74 -1.36 10.67
C GLY A 526 19.98 -2.86 10.51
N ALA A 527 19.32 -3.66 11.36
CA ALA A 527 19.34 -5.12 11.30
C ALA A 527 18.29 -5.72 10.33
N LEU A 528 17.31 -4.93 9.87
CA LEU A 528 16.24 -5.42 9.01
C LEU A 528 16.74 -5.52 7.58
N LYS A 529 16.74 -6.72 7.02
CA LYS A 529 17.05 -6.98 5.61
C LYS A 529 15.77 -6.76 4.79
N ILE A 530 15.90 -6.09 3.65
CA ILE A 530 14.80 -5.72 2.77
C ILE A 530 15.12 -6.20 1.36
N ILE A 531 14.18 -6.92 0.75
CA ILE A 531 14.31 -7.55 -0.56
C ILE A 531 13.19 -7.03 -1.46
N SER A 532 13.57 -6.39 -2.56
CA SER A 532 12.70 -6.07 -3.69
C SER A 532 12.85 -7.12 -4.77
N ALA A 533 11.76 -7.79 -5.13
CA ALA A 533 11.74 -8.66 -6.30
C ALA A 533 11.72 -7.83 -7.59
N PRO A 534 12.50 -8.22 -8.61
CA PRO A 534 12.27 -7.74 -9.97
C PRO A 534 10.97 -8.33 -10.52
N SER A 535 10.36 -7.68 -11.50
CA SER A 535 9.31 -8.32 -12.27
C SER A 535 9.94 -9.36 -13.20
N PRO A 536 9.55 -10.65 -13.12
CA PRO A 536 9.99 -11.63 -14.10
C PRO A 536 9.31 -11.42 -15.46
N VAL A 537 8.37 -10.46 -15.59
CA VAL A 537 7.56 -10.22 -16.79
C VAL A 537 7.82 -8.83 -17.41
N MET A 538 7.54 -7.76 -16.67
CA MET A 538 7.25 -6.40 -17.17
C MET A 538 8.40 -5.62 -17.82
N GLU A 539 9.64 -5.83 -17.39
CA GLU A 539 10.74 -4.91 -17.72
C GLU A 539 11.34 -5.07 -19.12
N MET A 540 11.03 -6.15 -19.82
CA MET A 540 11.69 -6.51 -21.08
C MET A 540 10.68 -6.98 -22.11
N THR A 541 10.97 -6.77 -23.40
CA THR A 541 10.22 -7.41 -24.50
C THR A 541 10.48 -8.93 -24.52
N ASP A 542 9.62 -9.70 -25.18
CA ASP A 542 9.74 -11.17 -25.28
C ASP A 542 11.08 -11.65 -25.87
N THR A 543 11.78 -10.79 -26.61
CA THR A 543 13.09 -11.04 -27.22
C THR A 543 14.28 -10.90 -26.29
N LYS A 544 14.08 -10.45 -25.04
CA LYS A 544 15.15 -10.26 -24.05
C LYS A 544 14.91 -11.13 -22.83
N PRO A 545 15.97 -11.59 -22.15
CA PRO A 545 15.82 -12.37 -20.94
C PRO A 545 15.26 -11.52 -19.79
N SER A 546 14.50 -12.16 -18.91
CA SER A 546 14.12 -11.64 -17.60
C SER A 546 14.62 -12.59 -16.51
N TYR A 547 14.36 -12.31 -15.24
CA TYR A 547 14.82 -13.15 -14.14
C TYR A 547 14.00 -12.95 -12.87
N PHE A 548 14.12 -13.90 -11.96
CA PHE A 548 13.65 -13.80 -10.57
C PHE A 548 14.68 -14.44 -9.64
N TYR A 549 14.41 -14.41 -8.33
CA TYR A 549 15.31 -14.98 -7.32
C TYR A 549 14.65 -16.10 -6.52
N ILE A 550 15.47 -17.09 -6.16
CA ILE A 550 15.20 -18.02 -5.07
C ILE A 550 16.12 -17.63 -3.91
N HIS A 551 15.52 -17.21 -2.81
CA HIS A 551 16.23 -16.83 -1.60
C HIS A 551 16.37 -18.04 -0.68
N THR A 552 17.58 -18.28 -0.18
CA THR A 552 17.80 -19.25 0.88
C THR A 552 17.96 -18.52 2.21
N LEU A 553 17.03 -18.78 3.12
CA LEU A 553 17.05 -18.26 4.47
C LEU A 553 17.57 -19.33 5.42
N ALA A 554 18.37 -18.97 6.41
CA ALA A 554 18.89 -19.92 7.38
C ALA A 554 18.66 -19.47 8.82
N ALA A 555 18.37 -20.44 9.70
CA ALA A 555 18.29 -20.22 11.13
C ALA A 555 19.69 -19.96 11.70
N VAL A 556 19.85 -18.84 12.42
CA VAL A 556 21.04 -18.55 13.24
C VAL A 556 20.62 -18.31 14.69
N PRO A 557 21.54 -18.45 15.70
CA PRO A 557 21.19 -18.52 17.12
C PRO A 557 20.20 -17.45 17.60
N GLU A 558 20.30 -16.21 17.11
CA GLU A 558 19.45 -15.09 17.54
C GLU A 558 18.72 -14.40 16.38
N GLY A 559 18.63 -15.06 15.21
CA GLY A 559 18.28 -14.35 14.00
C GLY A 559 17.90 -15.22 12.81
N ILE A 560 17.73 -14.52 11.69
CA ILE A 560 17.58 -15.10 10.37
C ILE A 560 18.69 -14.59 9.45
N ALA A 561 19.41 -15.52 8.83
CA ALA A 561 20.43 -15.25 7.83
C ALA A 561 19.81 -15.26 6.43
N LEU A 562 20.18 -14.29 5.60
CA LEU A 562 19.91 -14.25 4.17
C LEU A 562 21.19 -14.70 3.45
N LEU A 563 21.16 -15.91 2.91
CA LEU A 563 22.28 -16.43 2.13
C LEU A 563 22.23 -15.87 0.70
N GLU A 564 23.30 -16.07 -0.04
CA GLU A 564 23.39 -15.67 -1.44
C GLU A 564 22.22 -16.26 -2.25
N PRO A 565 21.42 -15.43 -2.95
CA PRO A 565 20.25 -15.89 -3.67
C PRO A 565 20.64 -16.54 -5.00
N GLN A 566 19.88 -17.53 -5.41
CA GLN A 566 19.98 -18.08 -6.75
C GLN A 566 19.20 -17.18 -7.73
N ARG A 567 19.90 -16.59 -8.69
CA ARG A 567 19.27 -15.88 -9.81
C ARG A 567 18.82 -16.87 -10.88
N VAL A 568 17.53 -16.89 -11.18
CA VAL A 568 16.95 -17.74 -12.22
C VAL A 568 16.63 -16.89 -13.44
N VAL A 569 17.30 -17.17 -14.56
CA VAL A 569 17.08 -16.46 -15.83
C VAL A 569 15.97 -17.14 -16.61
N ILE A 570 15.02 -16.34 -17.10
CA ILE A 570 13.99 -16.76 -18.06
C ILE A 570 14.49 -16.36 -19.45
N ALA A 571 14.60 -17.36 -20.31
CA ALA A 571 15.05 -17.16 -21.69
C ALA A 571 14.04 -16.31 -22.47
N PRO A 572 14.50 -15.59 -23.52
CA PRO A 572 13.61 -15.00 -24.51
C PRO A 572 12.66 -16.04 -25.10
N SER A 573 11.43 -15.62 -25.44
CA SER A 573 10.51 -16.50 -26.18
C SER A 573 10.98 -16.64 -27.63
N SER A 574 10.96 -17.87 -28.16
CA SER A 574 11.38 -18.15 -29.54
C SER A 574 10.55 -17.36 -30.55
N PRO A 575 11.16 -16.84 -31.65
CA PRO A 575 10.46 -16.03 -32.64
C PRO A 575 9.26 -16.71 -33.30
N GLU A 576 9.24 -18.05 -33.37
CA GLU A 576 8.14 -18.82 -33.98
C GLU A 576 6.84 -18.80 -33.19
N VAL A 577 6.90 -18.55 -31.87
CA VAL A 577 5.71 -18.36 -31.01
C VAL A 577 5.25 -16.89 -31.06
N ALA A 578 6.10 -15.99 -31.56
CA ALA A 578 5.79 -14.58 -31.72
C ALA A 578 5.05 -14.24 -33.05
N ALA A 579 5.00 -15.18 -34.01
CA ALA A 579 4.52 -14.98 -35.38
C ALA A 579 3.02 -15.19 -35.60
#